data_AF-A0A1X7U6Q2-F1
#
_entry.id   AF-A0A1X7U6Q2-F1
#
_cell.length_a   1.000
_cell.length_b   1.000
_cell.length_c   1.000
_cell.angle_alpha   90.00
_cell.angle_beta   90.00
_cell.angle_gamma   90.00
#
_symmetry.space_group_name_H-M   'P 1'
#
loop_
_entity.id
_entity.type
_entity.pdbx_description
1 polymer ?
#
loop_
_entity_poly.entity_id
_entity_poly.type
_entity_poly.pdbx_seq_one_letter_code
_entity_poly.pdbx_strand_id
1 'polypeptide(L)'
;MTAAAATAIVRKTDRNLLADNGGPIIITTGWAKSVLYRLNFVKRRGSSAAKITVSNFEELKQQYLFDFKSVVVMDEIPPQLIFNWDHTGISKGCQSRGSHFELG
;
A
#
# COMPACT_ATOMS: atom_id res chain seq x y z
N MET A 1 9.94 -12.46 4.89
CA MET A 1 9.54 -11.06 4.59
C MET A 1 10.73 -10.19 4.19
N THR A 2 11.82 -10.11 4.97
CA THR A 2 12.98 -9.25 4.67
C THR A 2 13.74 -9.65 3.39
N ALA A 3 13.97 -10.95 3.17
CA ALA A 3 14.62 -11.44 1.95
C ALA A 3 13.82 -11.07 0.68
N ALA A 4 12.50 -11.33 0.68
CA ALA A 4 11.64 -11.01 -0.46
C ALA A 4 11.62 -9.50 -0.79
N ALA A 5 11.60 -8.63 0.22
CA ALA A 5 11.68 -7.18 0.02
C ALA A 5 13.02 -6.77 -0.59
N ALA A 6 14.14 -7.30 -0.07
CA ALA A 6 15.47 -7.04 -0.61
C ALA A 6 15.62 -7.56 -2.05
N THR A 7 15.13 -8.76 -2.36
CA THR A 7 15.11 -9.32 -3.72
C THR A 7 14.31 -8.43 -4.66
N ALA A 8 13.13 -7.94 -4.23
CA ALA A 8 12.31 -7.07 -5.06
C ALA A 8 13.00 -5.73 -5.36
N ILE A 9 13.70 -5.15 -4.38
CA ILE A 9 14.49 -3.93 -4.55
C ILE A 9 15.60 -4.17 -5.59
N VAL A 10 16.41 -5.21 -5.43
CA VAL A 10 17.48 -5.55 -6.39
C VAL A 10 16.90 -5.80 -7.77
N ARG A 11 15.81 -6.56 -7.87
CA ARG A 11 15.16 -6.86 -9.15
C ARG A 11 14.65 -5.62 -9.87
N LYS A 12 14.21 -4.59 -9.12
CA LYS A 12 13.78 -3.30 -9.68
C LYS A 12 14.98 -2.45 -10.14
N THR A 13 16.10 -2.49 -9.42
CA THR A 13 17.31 -1.73 -9.76
C THR A 13 18.06 -2.38 -10.92
N ASP A 14 18.47 -3.64 -10.75
CA ASP A 14 19.09 -4.46 -11.78
C ASP A 14 18.86 -5.93 -11.47
N ARG A 15 17.98 -6.55 -12.27
CA ARG A 15 17.63 -7.96 -12.17
C ARG A 15 18.83 -8.89 -12.39
N ASN A 16 19.80 -8.52 -13.21
CA ASN A 16 20.92 -9.39 -13.58
C ASN A 16 21.93 -9.58 -12.43
N LEU A 17 21.84 -8.77 -11.38
CA LEU A 17 22.69 -8.92 -10.20
C LEU A 17 22.28 -10.09 -9.30
N LEU A 18 21.04 -10.56 -9.41
CA LEU A 18 20.55 -11.69 -8.61
C LEU A 18 21.14 -13.01 -9.12
N ALA A 19 21.55 -13.87 -8.19
CA ALA A 19 22.04 -15.22 -8.50
C ALA A 19 21.09 -16.02 -9.40
N ASP A 20 19.77 -15.88 -9.21
CA ASP A 20 18.75 -16.51 -10.04
C ASP A 20 18.79 -16.08 -11.52
N ASN A 21 19.39 -14.93 -11.83
CA ASN A 21 19.57 -14.41 -13.18
C ASN A 21 21.05 -14.46 -13.64
N GLY A 22 21.90 -15.25 -12.96
CA GLY A 22 23.32 -15.40 -13.28
C GLY A 22 24.24 -14.36 -12.64
N GLY A 23 23.73 -13.55 -11.70
CA GLY A 23 24.49 -12.52 -11.02
C GLY A 23 25.26 -13.01 -9.78
N PRO A 24 26.14 -12.17 -9.21
CA PRO A 24 26.95 -12.54 -8.06
C PRO A 24 26.22 -12.43 -6.71
N ILE A 25 25.05 -11.77 -6.65
CA ILE A 25 24.38 -11.46 -5.38
C ILE A 25 23.46 -12.60 -4.97
N ILE A 26 23.83 -13.26 -3.87
CA ILE A 26 22.99 -14.22 -3.16
C ILE A 26 22.28 -13.50 -2.00
N ILE A 27 20.95 -13.43 -2.05
CA ILE A 27 20.14 -12.75 -1.03
C ILE A 27 20.03 -13.62 0.22
N THR A 28 20.95 -13.44 1.16
CA THR A 28 20.85 -14.04 2.50
C THR A 28 20.05 -13.14 3.45
N THR A 29 19.57 -13.69 4.57
CA THR A 29 18.83 -12.92 5.57
C THR A 29 19.66 -11.78 6.17
N GLY A 30 20.97 -11.98 6.33
CA GLY A 30 21.90 -10.94 6.82
C GLY A 30 22.11 -9.83 5.78
N TRP A 31 22.34 -10.22 4.52
CA TRP A 31 22.48 -9.27 3.42
C TRP A 31 21.21 -8.43 3.24
N ALA A 32 20.03 -9.07 3.26
CA ALA A 32 18.75 -8.41 3.15
C ALA A 32 18.51 -7.39 4.27
N LYS A 33 18.86 -7.72 5.52
CA LYS A 33 18.78 -6.78 6.65
C LYS A 33 19.73 -5.60 6.47
N SER A 34 20.96 -5.86 6.02
CA SER A 34 21.97 -4.81 5.79
C SER A 34 21.51 -3.81 4.74
N VAL A 35 20.99 -4.28 3.60
CA VAL A 35 20.49 -3.41 2.53
C VAL A 35 19.26 -2.63 2.98
N LEU A 36 18.28 -3.28 3.62
CA LEU A 36 17.09 -2.58 4.11
C LEU A 36 17.44 -1.53 5.15
N TYR A 37 18.41 -1.80 6.03
CA TYR A 37 18.91 -0.83 7.00
C TYR A 37 19.58 0.38 6.33
N ARG A 38 20.45 0.16 5.34
CA ARG A 38 21.10 1.25 4.58
C ARG A 38 20.10 2.12 3.81
N LEU A 39 18.99 1.53 3.39
CA LEU A 39 17.89 2.22 2.73
C LEU A 39 16.87 2.83 3.72
N ASN A 40 17.16 2.81 5.04
CA ASN A 40 16.29 3.29 6.11
C ASN A 40 14.89 2.62 6.16
N PHE A 41 14.77 1.39 5.67
CA PHE A 41 13.53 0.61 5.81
C PHE A 41 13.44 -0.03 7.20
N VAL A 42 12.35 0.27 7.90
CA VAL A 42 12.03 -0.30 9.21
C VAL A 42 10.84 -1.24 9.09
N LYS A 43 10.90 -2.42 9.73
CA LYS A 43 9.75 -3.32 9.83
C LYS A 43 8.71 -2.69 10.76
N ARG A 44 7.61 -2.16 10.20
CA ARG A 44 6.46 -1.68 10.97
C ARG A 44 5.36 -2.73 11.02
N ARG A 45 4.68 -2.83 12.15
CA ARG A 45 3.42 -3.59 12.27
C ARG A 45 2.32 -2.73 11.66
N GLY A 46 1.58 -3.25 10.69
CA GLY A 46 0.41 -2.57 10.16
C GLY A 46 -0.66 -2.40 11.25
N SER A 47 -1.37 -1.28 11.26
CA SER A 47 -2.50 -1.07 12.17
C SER A 47 -3.70 -1.86 11.67
N SER A 48 -4.08 -2.91 12.39
CA SER A 48 -5.29 -3.70 12.12
C SER A 48 -6.50 -3.16 12.90
N ALA A 49 -6.68 -1.84 12.91
CA ALA A 49 -7.75 -1.18 13.67
C ALA A 49 -9.12 -1.23 12.96
N ALA A 50 -9.42 -2.33 12.27
CA ALA A 50 -10.66 -2.49 11.51
C ALA A 50 -11.90 -2.76 12.39
N LYS A 51 -11.72 -2.98 13.71
CA LYS A 51 -12.78 -3.49 14.60
C LYS A 51 -12.99 -2.68 15.88
N ILE A 52 -12.38 -1.50 16.01
CA ILE A 52 -12.63 -0.64 17.17
C ILE A 52 -13.79 0.28 16.81
N THR A 53 -15.01 -0.14 17.15
CA THR A 53 -16.18 0.72 17.13
C THR A 53 -16.08 1.69 18.31
N VAL A 54 -15.75 2.94 18.03
CA VAL A 54 -15.91 4.02 19.01
C VAL A 54 -17.41 4.32 19.15
N SER A 55 -17.87 4.61 20.37
CA SER A 55 -19.31 4.82 20.67
C SER A 55 -19.93 5.96 19.85
N ASN A 56 -19.10 6.92 19.44
CA ASN A 56 -19.46 8.09 18.64
C ASN A 56 -19.06 7.95 17.15
N PHE A 57 -18.87 6.73 16.64
CA PHE A 57 -18.37 6.52 15.27
C PHE A 57 -19.25 7.21 14.22
N GLU A 58 -20.58 7.11 14.36
CA GLU A 58 -21.50 7.70 13.39
C GLU A 58 -21.45 9.24 13.42
N GLU A 59 -21.32 9.84 14.61
CA GLU A 59 -21.15 11.29 14.76
C GLU A 59 -19.85 11.76 14.12
N LEU A 60 -18.73 11.06 14.36
CA LEU A 60 -17.43 11.39 13.77
C LEU A 60 -17.43 11.24 12.24
N LYS A 61 -18.09 10.20 11.73
CA LYS A 61 -18.25 9.97 10.29
C LYS A 61 -19.09 11.08 9.65
N GLN A 62 -20.18 11.48 10.28
CA GLN A 62 -21.03 12.57 9.80
C GLN A 62 -20.28 13.91 9.80
N GLN A 63 -19.58 14.21 10.89
CA GLN A 63 -18.76 15.41 10.99
C GLN A 63 -17.67 15.45 9.90
N TYR A 64 -16.94 14.34 9.74
CA TYR A 64 -15.91 14.24 8.70
C TYR A 64 -16.48 14.43 7.29
N LEU A 65 -17.64 13.82 6.97
CA LEU A 65 -18.28 13.99 5.68
C LEU A 65 -18.78 15.42 5.45
N PHE A 66 -19.26 16.09 6.50
CA PHE A 66 -19.66 17.49 6.43
C PHE A 66 -18.47 18.39 6.14
N ASP A 67 -17.37 18.23 6.88
CA ASP A 67 -16.14 19.00 6.71
C ASP A 67 -15.50 18.77 5.33
N PHE A 68 -15.51 17.53 4.85
CA PHE A 68 -15.05 17.22 3.50
C PHE A 68 -15.90 17.93 2.43
N LYS A 69 -17.23 17.85 2.55
CA LYS A 69 -18.14 18.48 1.59
C LYS A 69 -18.02 20.00 1.60
N SER A 70 -17.84 20.62 2.77
CA SER A 70 -17.69 22.08 2.87
C SER A 70 -16.45 22.55 2.14
N VAL A 71 -15.30 21.88 2.30
CA VAL A 71 -14.06 22.18 1.57
C VAL A 71 -14.25 22.02 0.06
N VAL A 72 -14.84 20.91 -0.39
CA VAL A 72 -15.10 20.66 -1.83
C VAL A 72 -15.95 21.75 -2.45
N VAL A 73 -16.98 22.23 -1.73
CA VAL A 73 -17.85 23.30 -2.21
C VAL A 73 -17.14 24.66 -2.17
N MET A 74 -16.42 24.96 -1.08
CA MET A 74 -15.71 26.24 -0.92
C MET A 74 -14.60 26.44 -1.95
N ASP A 75 -13.85 25.37 -2.25
CA ASP A 75 -12.74 25.40 -3.18
C ASP A 75 -13.16 25.06 -4.62
N GLU A 76 -14.48 24.94 -4.88
CA GLU A 76 -15.07 24.59 -6.18
C GLU A 76 -14.43 23.36 -6.83
N ILE A 77 -14.06 22.36 -6.01
CA ILE A 77 -13.32 21.19 -6.47
C ILE A 77 -14.24 20.34 -7.36
N PRO A 78 -13.91 20.16 -8.64
CA PRO A 78 -14.72 19.35 -9.52
C PRO A 78 -14.73 17.88 -9.05
N PRO A 79 -15.89 17.19 -9.04
CA PRO A 79 -15.99 15.81 -8.57
C PRO A 79 -15.03 14.83 -9.26
N GLN A 80 -14.72 15.09 -10.54
CA GLN A 80 -13.76 14.31 -11.33
C GLN A 80 -12.32 14.36 -10.80
N LEU A 81 -11.98 15.30 -9.92
CA LEU A 81 -10.66 15.41 -9.29
C LEU A 81 -10.60 14.75 -7.90
N ILE A 82 -11.73 14.22 -7.41
CA ILE A 82 -11.78 13.49 -6.14
C ILE A 82 -11.43 12.02 -6.40
N PHE A 83 -10.26 11.58 -5.94
CA PHE A 83 -9.82 10.20 -6.08
C PHE A 83 -9.62 9.54 -4.71
N ASN A 84 -10.07 8.29 -4.58
CA ASN A 84 -9.75 7.47 -3.41
C ASN A 84 -8.36 6.85 -3.59
N TRP A 85 -7.47 7.07 -2.63
CA TRP A 85 -6.12 6.50 -2.63
C TRP A 85 -5.86 5.73 -1.34
N ASP A 86 -6.01 4.41 -1.38
CA ASP A 86 -5.67 3.51 -0.29
C ASP A 86 -4.71 2.40 -0.74
N HIS A 87 -3.93 1.87 0.20
CA HIS A 87 -3.07 0.72 -0.03
C HIS A 87 -3.76 -0.56 0.45
N THR A 88 -4.36 -1.31 -0.48
CA THR A 88 -4.85 -2.66 -0.21
C THR A 88 -3.73 -3.69 -0.37
N GLY A 89 -3.51 -4.53 0.65
CA GLY A 89 -2.54 -5.63 0.58
C GLY A 89 -2.96 -6.68 -0.43
N ILE A 90 -2.20 -6.84 -1.53
CA ILE A 90 -2.48 -7.86 -2.54
C ILE A 90 -2.12 -9.23 -1.96
N SER A 91 -3.14 -10.06 -1.67
CA SER A 91 -2.94 -11.48 -1.38
C SER A 91 -2.72 -12.24 -2.69
N LYS A 92 -1.68 -13.08 -2.76
CA LYS A 92 -1.45 -13.98 -3.91
C LYS A 92 -2.49 -15.11 -3.87
N GLY A 93 -3.71 -14.82 -4.34
CA GLY A 93 -4.79 -15.80 -4.36
C GLY A 93 -6.11 -15.38 -4.99
N CYS A 94 -6.24 -14.15 -5.53
CA CYS A 94 -7.46 -13.76 -6.24
C CYS A 94 -7.14 -13.41 -7.69
N GLN A 95 -7.40 -14.34 -8.61
CA GLN A 95 -7.53 -14.02 -10.03
C GLN A 95 -8.76 -13.13 -10.19
N SER A 96 -8.55 -11.86 -10.52
CA SER A 96 -9.61 -10.94 -10.91
C SER A 96 -10.21 -11.41 -12.24
N ARG A 97 -11.34 -12.12 -12.19
CA ARG A 97 -12.31 -12.04 -13.29
C ARG A 97 -12.87 -10.62 -13.26
N GLY A 98 -12.66 -9.87 -14.33
CA GLY A 98 -13.20 -8.52 -14.47
C GLY A 98 -14.71 -8.56 -14.35
N SER A 99 -15.24 -7.91 -13.32
CA SER A 99 -16.66 -7.57 -13.24
C SER A 99 -16.84 -6.23 -13.96
N HIS A 100 -17.42 -6.33 -15.15
CA HIS A 100 -18.04 -5.23 -15.88
C HIS A 100 -19.09 -4.58 -14.96
N PHE A 101 -18.95 -3.29 -14.69
CA PHE A 101 -19.96 -2.50 -13.98
C PHE A 101 -20.90 -1.94 -15.05
N GLU A 102 -22.06 -2.56 -15.24
CA GLU A 102 -23.16 -1.94 -15.98
C GLU A 102 -23.98 -1.10 -15.00
N LEU A 103 -24.19 0.17 -15.36
CA LEU A 103 -25.11 1.07 -14.68
C LEU A 103 -26.52 0.78 -15.21
N GLY A 104 -27.41 0.37 -14.31
CA GLY A 104 -28.86 0.36 -14.48
C GLY A 104 -29.51 0.98 -13.25
#